data_AF-A0A948XE17-F1
#
_entry.id   AF-A0A948XE17-F1
#
_cell.length_a   1.000
_cell.length_b   1.000
_cell.length_c   1.000
_cell.angle_alpha   90.00
_cell.angle_beta   90.00
_cell.angle_gamma   90.00
#
_symmetry.space_group_name_H-M   'P 1'
#
loop_
_entity.id
_entity.type
_entity.pdbx_description
1 polymer ?
#
loop_
_entity_poly.entity_id
_entity_poly.type
_entity_poly.pdbx_seq_one_letter_code
_entity_poly.pdbx_strand_id
1 'polypeptide(L)'
;GPPRPLLLFPYKTELRGFTVRSELPLSRAELEPVLADAERRIATSPLARGKQPRNLYLTIGTWRWNWVALTQRNNFAVSRFLTDSIIFNRTDVARNIVHSRRQIGSTRALSSDIAHEVAHGMIRHHFGMLTALTAPKWVIEGYCDYVAGESTLSEAEVARLQNANITHGTIDNYHARLRVARELTANGGSVDRLFADAR
;
A
#
# COMPACT_ATOMS: atom_id res chain seq x y z
N GLY A 1 6.40 28.32 -11.49
CA GLY A 1 5.24 27.42 -11.30
C GLY A 1 5.73 26.07 -10.83
N PRO A 2 4.95 25.29 -10.05
CA PRO A 2 5.38 23.96 -9.64
C PRO A 2 5.63 23.08 -10.88
N PRO A 3 6.74 22.31 -10.93
CA PRO A 3 7.04 21.45 -12.06
C PRO A 3 5.98 20.35 -12.20
N ARG A 4 5.55 20.10 -13.44
CA ARG A 4 4.59 19.05 -13.77
C ARG A 4 5.20 17.67 -13.41
N PRO A 5 4.45 16.75 -12.79
CA PRO A 5 4.93 15.40 -12.43
C PRO A 5 5.58 14.62 -13.59
N LEU A 6 5.17 14.94 -14.82
CA LEU A 6 5.68 14.35 -16.06
C LEU A 6 7.19 14.57 -16.32
N LEU A 7 7.82 15.58 -15.73
CA LEU A 7 9.27 15.82 -15.91
C LEU A 7 10.15 14.97 -14.97
N LEU A 8 9.55 14.25 -14.01
CA LEU A 8 10.28 13.48 -13.00
C LEU A 8 10.33 11.97 -13.29
N PHE A 9 9.58 11.49 -14.28
CA PHE A 9 9.46 10.06 -14.63
C PHE A 9 9.41 9.89 -16.16
N PRO A 10 10.57 9.79 -16.82
CA PRO A 10 10.65 9.79 -18.29
C PRO A 10 10.13 8.50 -18.93
N TYR A 11 10.04 7.40 -18.16
CA TYR A 11 9.57 6.12 -18.65
C TYR A 11 8.10 5.91 -18.27
N LYS A 12 7.31 5.39 -19.21
CA LYS A 12 5.89 5.08 -19.04
C LYS A 12 5.61 3.68 -19.61
N THR A 13 4.92 2.85 -18.83
CA THR A 13 4.41 1.55 -19.24
C THR A 13 2.95 1.43 -18.84
N GLU A 14 2.09 0.98 -19.74
CA GLU A 14 0.70 0.65 -19.44
C GLU A 14 0.51 -0.86 -19.42
N LEU A 15 0.02 -1.38 -18.30
CA LEU A 15 -0.08 -2.82 -18.08
C LEU A 15 -1.18 -3.15 -17.07
N ARG A 16 -2.07 -4.10 -17.41
CA ARG A 16 -3.18 -4.56 -16.53
C ARG A 16 -4.06 -3.43 -15.96
N GLY A 17 -4.24 -2.33 -16.69
CA GLY A 17 -4.99 -1.15 -16.23
C GLY A 17 -4.18 -0.18 -15.34
N PHE A 18 -2.92 -0.49 -15.04
CA PHE A 18 -1.99 0.42 -14.40
C PHE A 18 -1.22 1.23 -15.44
N THR A 19 -1.13 2.54 -15.21
CA THR A 19 -0.13 3.40 -15.85
C THR A 19 1.04 3.55 -14.90
N VAL A 20 2.14 2.85 -15.18
CA VAL A 20 3.38 2.89 -14.41
C VAL A 20 4.31 3.92 -15.01
N ARG A 21 4.81 4.83 -14.18
CA ARG A 21 5.83 5.81 -14.53
C ARG A 21 7.05 5.61 -13.65
N SER A 22 8.26 5.65 -14.21
CA SER A 22 9.49 5.31 -13.48
C SER A 22 10.67 6.20 -13.82
N GLU A 23 11.64 6.27 -12.89
CA GLU A 23 12.92 6.96 -13.09
C GLU A 23 13.87 6.20 -14.02
N LEU A 24 13.79 4.87 -14.02
CA LEU A 24 14.60 3.96 -14.84
C LEU A 24 13.71 3.21 -15.83
N PRO A 25 14.24 2.75 -16.97
CA PRO A 25 13.49 1.87 -17.86
C PRO A 25 13.18 0.57 -17.11
N LEU A 26 11.94 0.10 -17.23
CA LEU A 26 11.48 -1.14 -16.63
C LEU A 26 11.03 -2.06 -17.75
N SER A 27 11.47 -3.32 -17.71
CA SER A 27 10.95 -4.28 -18.68
C SER A 27 9.51 -4.66 -18.33
N ARG A 28 8.70 -4.87 -19.36
CA ARG A 28 7.36 -5.42 -19.18
C ARG A 28 7.38 -6.78 -18.48
N ALA A 29 8.41 -7.58 -18.75
CA ALA A 29 8.60 -8.90 -18.15
C ALA A 29 8.82 -8.85 -16.62
N GLU A 30 9.51 -7.81 -16.12
CA GLU A 30 9.67 -7.60 -14.67
C GLU A 30 8.39 -7.04 -14.03
N LEU A 31 7.66 -6.17 -14.73
CA LEU A 31 6.45 -5.53 -14.20
C LEU A 31 5.24 -6.48 -14.14
N GLU A 32 5.06 -7.35 -15.14
CA GLU A 32 3.90 -8.23 -15.25
C GLU A 32 3.66 -9.07 -13.98
N PRO A 33 4.63 -9.84 -13.43
CA PRO A 33 4.40 -10.66 -12.25
C PRO A 33 4.05 -9.83 -11.01
N VAL A 34 4.66 -8.65 -10.84
CA VAL A 34 4.37 -7.75 -9.71
C VAL A 34 2.94 -7.23 -9.78
N LEU A 35 2.53 -6.74 -10.96
CA LEU A 35 1.18 -6.18 -11.14
C LEU A 35 0.10 -7.26 -11.14
N ALA A 36 0.40 -8.45 -11.66
CA ALA A 36 -0.52 -9.59 -11.59
C ALA A 36 -0.74 -10.04 -10.14
N ASP A 37 0.31 -10.10 -9.32
CA ASP A 37 0.16 -10.43 -7.90
C ASP A 37 -0.61 -9.35 -7.13
N ALA A 38 -0.34 -8.07 -7.40
CA ALA A 38 -1.10 -6.97 -6.82
C ALA A 38 -2.59 -7.06 -7.18
N GLU A 39 -2.93 -7.25 -8.47
CA GLU A 39 -4.32 -7.40 -8.92
C GLU A 39 -5.02 -8.58 -8.24
N ARG A 40 -4.32 -9.72 -8.10
CA ARG A 40 -4.85 -10.91 -7.42
C ARG A 40 -5.16 -10.63 -5.94
N ARG A 41 -4.28 -9.91 -5.23
CA ARG A 41 -4.51 -9.49 -3.84
C ARG A 41 -5.69 -8.53 -3.73
N ILE A 42 -5.74 -7.52 -4.59
CA ILE A 42 -6.83 -6.54 -4.65
C ILE A 42 -8.17 -7.23 -4.88
N ALA A 43 -8.22 -8.23 -5.78
CA ALA A 43 -9.44 -8.96 -6.11
C ALA A 43 -10.03 -9.76 -4.93
N THR A 44 -9.28 -9.97 -3.85
CA THR A 44 -9.80 -10.61 -2.61
C THR A 44 -10.68 -9.68 -1.77
N SER A 45 -10.59 -8.37 -2.01
CA SER A 45 -11.36 -7.34 -1.30
C SER A 45 -12.82 -7.37 -1.74
N PRO A 46 -13.80 -7.43 -0.82
CA PRO A 46 -15.21 -7.19 -1.15
C PRO A 46 -15.48 -5.80 -1.73
N LEU A 47 -14.59 -4.83 -1.49
CA LEU A 47 -14.65 -3.49 -2.07
C LEU A 47 -14.03 -3.41 -3.49
N ALA A 48 -13.47 -4.50 -4.01
CA ALA A 48 -12.85 -4.50 -5.34
C ALA A 48 -13.90 -4.23 -6.42
N ARG A 49 -13.63 -3.21 -7.25
CA ARG A 49 -14.51 -2.83 -8.37
C ARG A 49 -13.74 -2.96 -9.67
N GLY A 50 -13.90 -4.09 -10.37
CA GLY A 50 -13.39 -4.32 -11.73
C GLY A 50 -11.96 -3.80 -12.00
N LYS A 51 -11.64 -3.50 -13.26
CA LYS A 51 -10.40 -2.83 -13.62
C LYS A 51 -10.58 -1.32 -13.51
N GLN A 52 -9.82 -0.69 -12.63
CA GLN A 52 -9.77 0.77 -12.49
C GLN A 52 -8.42 1.30 -12.96
N PRO A 53 -8.39 2.39 -13.75
CA PRO A 53 -7.14 3.03 -14.15
C PRO A 53 -6.42 3.55 -12.91
N ARG A 54 -5.13 3.19 -12.77
CA ARG A 54 -4.31 3.57 -11.60
C ARG A 54 -2.97 4.11 -12.06
N ASN A 55 -2.52 5.19 -11.45
CA ASN A 55 -1.23 5.80 -11.77
C ASN A 55 -0.21 5.40 -10.72
N LEU A 56 0.78 4.59 -11.08
CA LEU A 56 1.88 4.23 -10.20
C LEU A 56 3.12 5.01 -10.60
N TYR A 57 3.85 5.54 -9.62
CA TYR A 57 5.10 6.24 -9.81
C TYR A 57 6.19 5.54 -9.00
N LEU A 58 7.16 4.96 -9.69
CA LEU A 58 8.22 4.14 -9.09
C LEU A 58 9.52 4.94 -9.05
N THR A 59 10.04 5.17 -7.85
CA THR A 59 11.31 5.89 -7.64
C THR A 59 12.43 4.92 -7.27
N ILE A 60 13.67 5.42 -7.35
CA ILE A 60 14.86 4.72 -6.82
C ILE A 60 15.27 5.23 -5.43
N GLY A 61 14.38 5.95 -4.72
CA GLY A 61 14.59 6.42 -3.34
C GLY A 61 15.47 7.67 -3.21
N THR A 62 15.69 8.40 -4.30
CA THR A 62 16.58 9.57 -4.38
C THR A 62 15.90 10.84 -3.86
N TRP A 63 16.48 12.01 -4.14
CA TRP A 63 15.95 13.33 -3.75
C TRP A 63 14.49 13.55 -4.18
N ARG A 64 14.04 12.86 -5.25
CA ARG A 64 12.67 12.92 -5.77
C ARG A 64 11.64 12.41 -4.75
N TRP A 65 11.95 11.34 -4.00
CA TRP A 65 11.13 10.88 -2.89
C TRP A 65 11.04 11.93 -1.77
N ASN A 66 12.15 12.56 -1.39
CA ASN A 66 12.17 13.58 -0.33
C ASN A 66 11.32 14.81 -0.66
N TRP A 67 11.19 15.14 -1.94
CA TRP A 67 10.39 16.26 -2.43
C TRP A 67 8.90 15.94 -2.49
N VAL A 68 8.55 14.73 -2.96
CA VAL A 68 7.15 14.31 -3.08
C VAL A 68 6.55 13.92 -1.72
N ALA A 69 7.33 13.28 -0.85
CA ALA A 69 6.84 12.76 0.42
C ALA A 69 6.76 13.84 1.51
N LEU A 70 7.44 15.00 1.36
CA LEU A 70 7.54 16.12 2.32
C LEU A 70 7.59 15.71 3.80
N THR A 71 6.45 15.42 4.44
CA THR A 71 6.27 15.02 5.84
C THR A 71 6.23 13.50 6.10
N GLN A 72 6.10 12.67 5.06
CA GLN A 72 5.97 11.20 5.12
C GLN A 72 7.20 10.44 4.60
N ARG A 73 8.39 11.02 4.78
CA ARG A 73 9.66 10.51 4.19
C ARG A 73 10.05 9.09 4.62
N ASN A 74 9.45 8.59 5.70
CA ASN A 74 9.70 7.25 6.23
C ASN A 74 8.70 6.20 5.71
N ASN A 75 7.72 6.56 4.86
CA ASN A 75 6.73 5.62 4.34
C ASN A 75 7.27 4.83 3.13
N PHE A 76 6.56 3.75 2.76
CA PHE A 76 6.84 2.99 1.55
C PHE A 76 6.25 3.68 0.30
N ALA A 77 5.06 4.27 0.45
CA ALA A 77 4.39 5.01 -0.59
C ALA A 77 3.65 6.24 -0.04
N VAL A 78 3.22 7.09 -0.97
CA VAL A 78 2.30 8.20 -0.73
C VAL A 78 1.21 8.16 -1.79
N SER A 79 -0.03 8.03 -1.36
CA SER A 79 -1.21 8.11 -2.23
C SER A 79 -1.71 9.56 -2.36
N ARG A 80 -1.84 10.05 -3.60
CA ARG A 80 -2.43 11.36 -3.92
C ARG A 80 -3.91 11.19 -4.21
N PHE A 81 -4.72 11.76 -3.33
CA PHE A 81 -6.17 11.58 -3.35
C PHE A 81 -6.85 12.04 -4.64
N LEU A 82 -6.47 13.20 -5.19
CA LEU A 82 -7.16 13.80 -6.34
C LEU A 82 -6.92 13.07 -7.67
N THR A 83 -5.84 12.29 -7.75
CA THR A 83 -5.37 11.71 -9.02
C THR A 83 -5.19 10.20 -8.95
N ASP A 84 -5.62 9.58 -7.84
CA ASP A 84 -5.37 8.17 -7.46
C ASP A 84 -3.98 7.70 -7.86
N SER A 85 -3.01 8.59 -7.62
CA SER A 85 -1.63 8.40 -7.97
C SER A 85 -0.88 7.90 -6.75
N ILE A 86 -0.24 6.75 -6.87
CA ILE A 86 0.52 6.12 -5.79
C ILE A 86 1.99 6.26 -6.13
N ILE A 87 2.74 6.91 -5.25
CA ILE A 87 4.15 7.18 -5.47
C ILE A 87 4.95 6.37 -4.47
N PHE A 88 5.75 5.44 -4.96
CA PHE A 88 6.57 4.55 -4.15
C PHE A 88 7.96 5.15 -3.95
N ASN A 89 8.53 4.86 -2.78
CA ASN A 89 9.90 5.19 -2.42
C ASN A 89 10.88 4.32 -3.25
N ARG A 90 11.90 3.70 -2.66
CA ARG A 90 12.87 2.92 -3.42
C ARG A 90 12.27 1.58 -3.82
N THR A 91 12.10 1.37 -5.12
CA THR A 91 11.58 0.12 -5.68
C THR A 91 12.66 -0.69 -6.38
N ASP A 92 12.58 -2.00 -6.24
CA ASP A 92 13.29 -3.00 -7.03
C ASP A 92 12.24 -3.93 -7.63
N VAL A 93 11.80 -3.61 -8.84
CA VAL A 93 10.71 -4.32 -9.52
C VAL A 93 11.10 -5.77 -9.82
N ALA A 94 12.35 -5.99 -10.25
CA ALA A 94 12.85 -7.33 -10.57
C ALA A 94 12.80 -8.27 -9.36
N ARG A 95 13.05 -7.74 -8.15
CA ARG A 95 12.94 -8.50 -6.90
C ARG A 95 11.56 -8.41 -6.24
N ASN A 96 10.60 -7.68 -6.82
CA ASN A 96 9.30 -7.39 -6.23
C ASN A 96 9.43 -6.75 -4.83
N ILE A 97 10.32 -5.77 -4.66
CA ILE A 97 10.59 -5.15 -3.36
C ILE A 97 10.36 -3.64 -3.40
N VAL A 98 9.82 -3.10 -2.31
CA VAL A 98 9.86 -1.68 -1.97
C VAL A 98 10.55 -1.49 -0.62
N HIS A 99 11.38 -0.45 -0.52
CA HIS A 99 12.04 -0.07 0.72
C HIS A 99 11.51 1.27 1.23
N SER A 100 11.33 1.35 2.54
CA SER A 100 11.13 2.59 3.29
C SER A 100 12.43 3.01 3.97
N ARG A 101 12.41 4.17 4.64
CA ARG A 101 13.54 4.68 5.44
C ARG A 101 13.44 4.32 6.93
N ARG A 102 12.50 3.46 7.31
CA ARG A 102 12.34 3.02 8.71
C ARG A 102 13.48 2.09 9.11
N GLN A 103 13.79 2.06 10.41
CA GLN A 103 14.78 1.13 10.95
C GLN A 103 14.21 -0.30 11.10
N ILE A 104 12.92 -0.41 11.44
CA ILE A 104 12.21 -1.67 11.63
C ILE A 104 11.15 -1.81 10.53
N GLY A 105 11.07 -2.99 9.92
CA GLY A 105 10.09 -3.24 8.85
C GLY A 105 10.33 -2.34 7.65
N SER A 106 11.58 -2.23 7.21
CA SER A 106 12.01 -1.28 6.19
C SER A 106 11.77 -1.77 4.76
N THR A 107 11.33 -3.01 4.59
CA THR A 107 11.21 -3.68 3.29
C THR A 107 9.89 -4.45 3.22
N ARG A 108 9.22 -4.43 2.07
CA ARG A 108 8.00 -5.20 1.79
C ARG A 108 7.96 -5.63 0.33
N ALA A 109 7.13 -6.61 -0.02
CA ALA A 109 6.84 -6.90 -1.42
C ALA A 109 6.16 -5.69 -2.09
N LEU A 110 6.65 -5.27 -3.27
CA LEU A 110 6.09 -4.14 -4.01
C LEU A 110 4.62 -4.39 -4.39
N SER A 111 4.32 -5.59 -4.87
CA SER A 111 2.95 -6.06 -5.16
C SER A 111 2.01 -5.96 -3.96
N SER A 112 2.47 -6.33 -2.77
CA SER A 112 1.70 -6.17 -1.53
C SER A 112 1.48 -4.70 -1.19
N ASP A 113 2.50 -3.86 -1.33
CA ASP A 113 2.39 -2.43 -1.02
C ASP A 113 1.45 -1.71 -2.00
N ILE A 114 1.47 -2.10 -3.28
CA ILE A 114 0.47 -1.65 -4.27
C ILE A 114 -0.95 -2.01 -3.83
N ALA A 115 -1.17 -3.25 -3.39
CA ALA A 115 -2.49 -3.69 -2.93
C ALA A 115 -2.95 -2.95 -1.66
N HIS A 116 -2.03 -2.68 -0.73
CA HIS A 116 -2.28 -1.89 0.49
C HIS A 116 -2.73 -0.46 0.16
N GLU A 117 -1.97 0.26 -0.67
CA GLU A 117 -2.29 1.64 -1.06
C GLU A 117 -3.59 1.74 -1.87
N VAL A 118 -3.86 0.72 -2.69
CA VAL A 118 -5.14 0.60 -3.39
C VAL A 118 -6.30 0.42 -2.42
N ALA A 119 -6.12 -0.34 -1.34
CA ALA A 119 -7.17 -0.54 -0.34
C ALA A 119 -7.54 0.75 0.37
N HIS A 120 -6.59 1.65 0.65
CA HIS A 120 -6.91 3.01 1.09
C HIS A 120 -7.79 3.75 0.07
N GLY A 121 -7.50 3.62 -1.22
CA GLY A 121 -8.37 4.14 -2.30
C GLY A 121 -9.78 3.56 -2.27
N MET A 122 -9.90 2.24 -2.09
CA MET A 122 -11.20 1.57 -2.00
C MET A 122 -12.02 2.06 -0.79
N ILE A 123 -11.39 2.20 0.39
CA ILE A 123 -12.03 2.77 1.59
C ILE A 123 -12.54 4.18 1.30
N ARG A 124 -11.70 5.04 0.72
CA ARG A 124 -12.06 6.43 0.37
C ARG A 124 -13.24 6.49 -0.60
N HIS A 125 -13.26 5.64 -1.63
CA HIS A 125 -14.36 5.63 -2.61
C HIS A 125 -15.66 5.03 -2.06
N HIS A 126 -15.57 4.07 -1.14
CA HIS A 126 -16.73 3.38 -0.59
C HIS A 126 -17.37 4.15 0.56
N PHE A 127 -16.56 4.61 1.52
CA PHE A 127 -17.04 5.25 2.76
C PHE A 127 -16.89 6.78 2.78
N GLY A 128 -16.26 7.36 1.76
CA GLY A 128 -15.94 8.78 1.69
C GLY A 128 -14.70 9.19 2.49
N MET A 129 -14.24 10.41 2.24
CA MET A 129 -13.00 10.95 2.83
C MET A 129 -13.08 11.08 4.35
N LEU A 130 -14.24 11.46 4.89
CA LEU A 130 -14.42 11.65 6.33
C LEU A 130 -14.11 10.34 7.08
N THR A 131 -14.75 9.24 6.68
CA THR A 131 -14.51 7.92 7.28
C THR A 131 -13.07 7.46 7.11
N ALA A 132 -12.46 7.70 5.94
CA ALA A 132 -11.07 7.35 5.68
C ALA A 132 -10.05 8.12 6.55
N LEU A 133 -10.46 9.23 7.17
CA LEU A 133 -9.61 10.04 8.05
C LEU A 133 -9.96 9.88 9.54
N THR A 134 -11.20 9.53 9.88
CA THR A 134 -11.68 9.50 11.27
C THR A 134 -11.94 8.11 11.82
N ALA A 135 -12.10 7.09 10.98
CA ALA A 135 -12.24 5.72 11.48
C ALA A 135 -10.96 5.29 12.22
N PRO A 136 -11.06 4.41 13.24
CA PRO A 136 -9.88 4.02 14.00
C PRO A 136 -8.78 3.43 13.12
N LYS A 137 -7.54 3.80 13.42
CA LYS A 137 -6.38 3.38 12.63
C LYS A 137 -6.30 1.86 12.45
N TRP A 138 -6.65 1.09 13.47
CA TRP A 138 -6.59 -0.37 13.41
C TRP A 138 -7.50 -0.94 12.28
N VAL A 139 -8.69 -0.39 12.04
CA VAL A 139 -9.57 -0.91 10.99
C VAL A 139 -9.10 -0.48 9.61
N ILE A 140 -8.62 0.75 9.47
CA ILE A 140 -8.09 1.27 8.20
C ILE A 140 -6.83 0.50 7.78
N GLU A 141 -5.79 0.55 8.61
CA GLU A 141 -4.49 -0.08 8.31
C GLU A 141 -4.60 -1.60 8.30
N GLY A 142 -5.38 -2.17 9.23
CA GLY A 142 -5.63 -3.61 9.29
C GLY A 142 -6.36 -4.13 8.06
N TYR A 143 -7.34 -3.38 7.53
CA TYR A 143 -8.02 -3.76 6.28
C TYR A 143 -7.09 -3.64 5.07
N CYS A 144 -6.27 -2.59 5.01
CA CYS A 144 -5.30 -2.43 3.94
C CYS A 144 -4.28 -3.56 3.94
N ASP A 145 -3.74 -3.92 5.11
CA ASP A 145 -2.87 -5.09 5.24
C ASP A 145 -3.59 -6.41 4.97
N TYR A 146 -4.85 -6.56 5.36
CA TYR A 146 -5.66 -7.75 5.05
C TYR A 146 -5.76 -7.96 3.52
N VAL A 147 -6.19 -6.94 2.78
CA VAL A 147 -6.25 -6.96 1.31
C VAL A 147 -4.87 -7.20 0.70
N ALA A 148 -3.83 -6.59 1.29
CA ALA A 148 -2.47 -6.75 0.83
C ALA A 148 -1.91 -8.16 1.04
N GLY A 149 -2.56 -9.03 1.83
CA GLY A 149 -2.15 -10.42 2.00
C GLY A 149 -0.92 -10.64 2.89
N GLU A 150 -0.25 -9.58 3.34
CA GLU A 150 0.77 -9.60 4.41
C GLU A 150 0.75 -8.30 5.24
N SER A 151 1.54 -8.22 6.30
CA SER A 151 1.87 -6.97 7.00
C SER A 151 3.34 -6.62 6.79
N THR A 152 3.74 -5.40 7.18
CA THR A 152 5.15 -4.97 7.12
C THR A 152 6.09 -5.90 7.90
N LEU A 153 5.63 -6.44 9.04
CA LEU A 153 6.37 -7.42 9.83
C LEU A 153 5.77 -8.82 9.64
N SER A 154 6.65 -9.81 9.55
CA SER A 154 6.30 -11.21 9.71
C SER A 154 5.99 -11.56 11.17
N GLU A 155 5.30 -12.67 11.39
CA GLU A 155 5.03 -13.21 12.73
C GLU A 155 6.32 -13.43 13.53
N ALA A 156 7.36 -13.98 12.89
CA ALA A 156 8.66 -14.20 13.51
C ALA A 156 9.33 -12.88 13.94
N GLU A 157 9.23 -11.83 13.13
CA GLU A 157 9.74 -10.50 13.49
C GLU A 157 8.96 -9.87 14.63
N VAL A 158 7.62 -10.01 14.64
CA VAL A 158 6.77 -9.54 15.73
C VAL A 158 7.15 -10.26 17.04
N ALA A 159 7.24 -11.59 17.02
CA ALA A 159 7.64 -12.38 18.17
C ALA A 159 9.04 -11.97 18.69
N ARG A 160 10.01 -11.79 17.78
CA ARG A 160 11.36 -11.32 18.13
C ARG A 160 11.34 -9.95 18.81
N LEU A 161 10.58 -9.00 18.28
CA LEU A 161 10.50 -7.65 18.83
C LEU A 161 9.79 -7.64 20.20
N GLN A 162 8.71 -8.41 20.34
CA GLN A 162 7.99 -8.56 21.60
C GLN A 162 8.85 -9.23 22.69
N ASN A 163 9.59 -10.29 22.34
CA ASN A 163 10.53 -10.94 23.26
C ASN A 163 11.66 -9.99 23.71
N ALA A 164 12.00 -9.01 22.87
CA ALA A 164 12.96 -7.96 23.19
C ALA A 164 12.33 -6.77 23.95
N ASN A 165 11.04 -6.83 24.32
CA ASN A 165 10.27 -5.73 24.91
C ASN A 165 10.29 -4.43 24.09
N ILE A 166 10.41 -4.54 22.76
CA ILE A 166 10.37 -3.40 21.84
C ILE A 166 8.92 -3.15 21.42
N THR A 167 8.42 -1.95 21.71
CA THR A 167 7.13 -1.47 21.20
C THR A 167 7.35 -0.68 19.90
N HIS A 168 6.54 -0.98 18.88
CA HIS A 168 6.62 -0.28 17.60
C HIS A 168 5.28 -0.37 16.87
N GLY A 169 4.83 0.73 16.25
CA GLY A 169 3.49 0.78 15.61
C GLY A 169 3.29 -0.22 14.45
N THR A 170 4.35 -0.80 13.89
CA THR A 170 4.22 -1.89 12.90
C THR A 170 3.78 -3.21 13.53
N ILE A 171 4.01 -3.41 14.84
CA ILE A 171 3.47 -4.54 15.60
C ILE A 171 1.95 -4.37 15.72
N ASP A 172 1.48 -3.17 16.01
CA ASP A 172 0.04 -2.87 16.09
C ASP A 172 -0.66 -3.11 14.75
N ASN A 173 -0.03 -2.70 13.63
CA ASN A 173 -0.56 -2.96 12.29
C ASN A 173 -0.67 -4.47 11.99
N TYR A 174 0.32 -5.28 12.40
CA TYR A 174 0.25 -6.74 12.26
C TYR A 174 -0.95 -7.32 13.03
N HIS A 175 -1.13 -6.93 14.29
CA HIS A 175 -2.28 -7.39 15.09
C HIS A 175 -3.62 -6.88 14.54
N ALA A 176 -3.64 -5.66 14.02
CA ALA A 176 -4.81 -5.06 13.39
C ALA A 176 -5.25 -5.86 12.15
N ARG A 177 -4.31 -6.29 11.30
CA ARG A 177 -4.59 -7.19 10.17
C ARG A 177 -5.24 -8.49 10.63
N LEU A 178 -4.68 -9.14 11.65
CA LEU A 178 -5.24 -10.38 12.20
C LEU A 178 -6.64 -10.16 12.78
N ARG A 179 -6.85 -9.02 13.46
CA ARG A 179 -8.17 -8.64 13.97
C ARG A 179 -9.19 -8.47 12.85
N VAL A 180 -8.85 -7.73 11.80
CA VAL A 180 -9.74 -7.54 10.64
C VAL A 180 -10.07 -8.87 9.96
N ALA A 181 -9.09 -9.76 9.78
CA ALA A 181 -9.33 -11.08 9.21
C ALA A 181 -10.36 -11.89 10.03
N ARG A 182 -10.24 -11.87 11.37
CA ARG A 182 -11.19 -12.53 12.27
C ARG A 182 -12.57 -11.90 12.20
N GLU A 183 -12.66 -10.58 12.23
CA GLU A 183 -13.94 -9.87 12.22
C GLU A 183 -14.69 -10.01 10.89
N LEU A 184 -13.97 -9.96 9.76
CA LEU A 184 -14.55 -10.25 8.45
C LEU A 184 -15.04 -11.70 8.37
N THR A 185 -14.28 -12.65 8.90
CA THR A 185 -14.73 -14.05 8.96
C THR A 185 -16.00 -14.18 9.79
N ALA A 186 -16.05 -13.53 10.96
CA ALA A 186 -17.19 -13.60 11.86
C ALA A 186 -18.45 -12.88 11.33
N ASN A 187 -18.29 -11.82 10.53
CA ASN A 187 -19.40 -11.01 10.04
C ASN A 187 -19.84 -11.35 8.59
N GLY A 188 -19.32 -12.43 8.02
CA GLY A 188 -19.66 -12.91 6.67
C GLY A 188 -18.98 -12.13 5.53
N GLY A 189 -17.85 -11.48 5.80
CA GLY A 189 -17.07 -10.71 4.84
C GLY A 189 -17.59 -9.29 4.61
N SER A 190 -18.46 -8.77 5.48
CA SER A 190 -19.04 -7.45 5.34
C SER A 190 -18.07 -6.37 5.83
N VAL A 191 -17.50 -5.63 4.87
CA VAL A 191 -16.62 -4.49 5.16
C VAL A 191 -17.41 -3.32 5.76
N ASP A 192 -18.67 -3.14 5.37
CA ASP A 192 -19.55 -2.13 5.98
C ASP A 192 -19.76 -2.37 7.47
N ARG A 193 -20.05 -3.62 7.86
CA ARG A 193 -20.18 -3.99 9.28
C ARG A 193 -18.86 -3.84 10.03
N LEU A 194 -17.75 -4.27 9.43
CA LEU A 194 -16.42 -4.09 10.00
C LEU A 194 -16.17 -2.61 10.37
N PHE A 195 -16.44 -1.68 9.45
CA PHE A 195 -16.23 -0.25 9.70
C PHE A 195 -17.27 0.39 10.62
N ALA A 196 -18.49 -0.15 10.68
CA ALA A 196 -19.52 0.31 11.61
C ALA A 196 -19.23 -0.11 13.06
N ASP A 197 -18.86 -1.37 13.26
CA ASP A 197 -18.58 -1.97 14.58
C ASP A 197 -17.25 -1.49 15.16
N ALA A 198 -16.38 -0.92 14.33
CA ALA A 198 -15.10 -0.36 14.75
C ALA A 198 -15.21 1.01 15.41
N ARG A 199 -16.34 1.72 15.28
CA ARG A 199 -16.53 3.11 15.72
C ARG A 199 -16.72 3.26 17.22
#